data_AF-A0A5J4QX04-F1
#
_entry.id   AF-A0A5J4QX04-F1
#
_cell.length_a   1.000
_cell.length_b   1.000
_cell.length_c   1.000
_cell.angle_alpha   90.00
_cell.angle_beta   90.00
_cell.angle_gamma   90.00
#
_symmetry.space_group_name_H-M   'P 1'
#
loop_
_entity.id
_entity.type
_entity.pdbx_description
1 polymer ?
#
loop_
_entity_poly.entity_id
_entity_poly.type
_entity_poly.pdbx_seq_one_letter_code
_entity_poly.pdbx_strand_id
1 'polypeptide(L)'
;FRARNTMKQLIEKSFEMVDVLRNQIKDKKLDHKEIRRVLPSAGLIVRAGKNNPFNQFLESNNISYKRLTVGFVANPSLGMNGRLSIEALKIDTLRLDTLFLVIRQDTARLSIRGGITNNKYNPHWAFKSSITGEIRSNDAELMLDYENEKGEKGILLGVNARPSTRNGVRLTFIPEEPIVAFRKFHFNEHNRVSIRNDFHVIADVEMLDKDNTGIRIHSLRDTTSQQTLDIEIRKIHLEEFSNLPYFPQLTGELSAEGNYKQKPDFKQIRRE
;
A
#
# COMPACT_ATOMS: atom_id res chain seq x y z
N PHE A 1 3.39 2.48 29.65
CA PHE A 1 3.04 1.10 29.27
C PHE A 1 2.05 0.56 30.30
N ARG A 2 0.92 -0.02 29.89
CA ARG A 2 -0.03 -0.69 30.81
C ARG A 2 -0.36 -2.07 30.25
N ALA A 3 -0.07 -3.11 31.01
CA ALA A 3 -0.44 -4.49 30.71
C ALA A 3 -1.26 -5.02 31.90
N ARG A 4 -2.40 -5.68 31.63
CA ARG A 4 -3.16 -6.40 32.67
C ARG A 4 -2.53 -7.75 33.03
N ASN A 5 -1.70 -8.26 32.12
CA ASN A 5 -0.96 -9.51 32.23
C ASN A 5 0.50 -9.22 32.60
N THR A 6 1.18 -10.19 33.20
CA THR A 6 2.63 -10.07 33.43
C THR A 6 3.39 -9.98 32.10
N MET A 7 4.61 -9.42 32.11
CA MET A 7 5.45 -9.34 30.89
C MET A 7 5.63 -10.72 30.24
N LYS A 8 5.78 -11.78 31.06
CA LYS A 8 5.86 -13.17 30.59
C LYS A 8 4.60 -13.60 29.84
N GLN A 9 3.42 -13.36 30.41
CA GLN A 9 2.13 -13.69 29.77
C GLN A 9 1.89 -12.88 28.48
N LEU A 10 2.37 -11.64 28.41
CA LEU A 10 2.31 -10.84 27.19
C LEU A 10 3.15 -11.48 26.06
N ILE A 11 4.37 -11.89 26.39
CA ILE A 11 5.28 -12.55 25.44
C ILE A 11 4.68 -13.87 24.95
N GLU A 12 4.20 -14.72 25.87
CA GLU A 12 3.56 -16.00 25.54
C GLU A 12 2.35 -15.81 24.61
N LYS A 13 1.46 -14.86 24.90
CA LYS A 13 0.31 -14.56 24.03
C LYS A 13 0.72 -13.96 22.69
N SER A 14 1.83 -13.24 22.63
CA SER A 14 2.35 -12.71 21.36
C SER A 14 2.88 -13.85 20.48
N PHE A 15 3.55 -14.86 21.06
CA PHE A 15 3.95 -16.06 20.32
C PHE A 15 2.74 -16.85 19.81
N GLU A 16 1.72 -17.08 20.64
CA GLU A 16 0.47 -17.76 20.22
C GLU A 16 -0.19 -17.05 19.03
N MET A 17 -0.28 -15.71 19.08
CA MET A 17 -0.77 -14.90 17.97
C MET A 17 0.05 -15.09 16.69
N VAL A 18 1.38 -15.07 16.80
CA VAL A 18 2.29 -15.26 15.67
C VAL A 18 2.12 -16.66 15.06
N ASP A 19 1.96 -17.69 15.88
CA ASP A 19 1.75 -19.06 15.41
C ASP A 19 0.41 -19.22 14.67
N VAL A 20 -0.68 -18.65 15.21
CA VAL A 20 -1.99 -18.63 14.54
C VAL A 20 -1.89 -17.91 13.20
N LEU A 21 -1.28 -16.73 13.16
CA LEU A 21 -1.08 -15.97 11.92
C LEU A 21 -0.24 -16.75 10.91
N ARG A 22 0.85 -17.38 11.35
CA ARG A 22 1.74 -18.16 10.48
C ARG A 22 1.02 -19.34 9.85
N ASN A 23 0.24 -20.09 10.62
CA ASN A 23 -0.54 -21.21 10.12
C ASN A 23 -1.59 -20.76 9.09
N GLN A 24 -2.30 -19.67 9.41
CA GLN A 24 -3.26 -19.07 8.51
C GLN A 24 -2.65 -18.58 7.18
N ILE A 25 -1.47 -17.94 7.22
CA ILE A 25 -0.73 -17.54 6.01
C ILE A 25 -0.33 -18.76 5.19
N LYS A 26 0.15 -19.84 5.84
CA LYS A 26 0.51 -21.10 5.18
C LYS A 26 -0.71 -21.73 4.48
N ASP A 27 -1.87 -21.67 5.13
CA ASP A 27 -3.13 -22.22 4.63
C ASP A 27 -3.87 -21.28 3.67
N LYS A 28 -3.29 -20.11 3.37
CA LYS A 28 -3.86 -19.06 2.49
C LYS A 28 -5.27 -18.64 2.91
N LYS A 29 -5.54 -18.66 4.21
CA LYS A 29 -6.83 -18.29 4.81
C LYS A 29 -6.56 -17.28 5.91
N LEU A 30 -7.33 -16.19 5.97
CA LEU A 30 -7.21 -15.20 7.04
C LEU A 30 -8.51 -15.14 7.86
N ASP A 31 -8.52 -15.85 9.00
CA ASP A 31 -9.60 -15.81 9.98
C ASP A 31 -9.28 -14.78 11.06
N HIS A 32 -9.80 -13.56 10.84
CA HIS A 32 -9.61 -12.44 11.75
C HIS A 32 -10.25 -12.66 13.13
N LYS A 33 -11.26 -13.51 13.24
CA LYS A 33 -11.89 -13.85 14.52
C LYS A 33 -10.95 -14.73 15.35
N GLU A 34 -10.30 -15.70 14.74
CA GLU A 34 -9.31 -16.55 15.40
C GLU A 34 -8.08 -15.74 15.84
N ILE A 35 -7.54 -14.89 14.95
CA ILE A 35 -6.42 -13.97 15.27
C ILE A 35 -6.80 -13.08 16.46
N ARG A 36 -8.01 -12.49 16.43
CA ARG A 36 -8.49 -11.62 17.52
C ARG A 36 -8.54 -12.35 18.86
N ARG A 37 -8.98 -13.61 18.88
CA ARG A 37 -9.14 -14.41 20.11
C ARG A 37 -7.82 -14.58 20.87
N VAL A 38 -6.71 -14.69 20.15
CA VAL A 38 -5.37 -14.93 20.70
C VAL A 38 -4.59 -13.63 20.94
N LEU A 39 -5.19 -12.46 20.69
CA LEU A 39 -4.51 -11.18 20.90
C LEU A 39 -4.08 -11.02 22.37
N PRO A 40 -2.86 -10.52 22.61
CA PRO A 40 -2.49 -10.09 23.94
C PRO A 40 -3.34 -8.90 24.37
N SER A 41 -3.63 -8.81 25.67
CA SER A 41 -4.26 -7.63 26.27
C SER A 41 -3.20 -6.63 26.71
N ALA A 42 -2.87 -5.66 25.84
CA ALA A 42 -1.82 -4.69 26.08
C ALA A 42 -2.14 -3.31 25.47
N GLY A 43 -1.60 -2.27 26.10
CA GLY A 43 -1.68 -0.89 25.62
C GLY A 43 -0.33 -0.16 25.69
N LEU A 44 0.04 0.45 24.58
CA LEU A 44 1.19 1.34 24.45
C LEU A 44 0.73 2.75 24.12
N ILE A 45 1.21 3.73 24.89
CA ILE A 45 1.05 5.15 24.58
C ILE A 45 2.43 5.79 24.71
N VAL A 46 2.89 6.42 23.63
CA VAL A 46 4.13 7.19 23.57
C VAL A 46 3.77 8.60 23.12
N ARG A 47 4.30 9.59 23.84
CA ARG A 47 4.21 11.00 23.46
C ARG A 47 5.60 11.61 23.60
N ALA A 48 6.09 12.21 22.53
CA ALA A 48 7.38 12.88 22.53
C ALA A 48 7.25 14.26 21.88
N GLY A 49 7.76 15.29 22.54
CA GLY A 49 7.98 16.62 21.96
C GLY A 49 9.44 16.80 21.56
N LYS A 50 9.91 18.03 21.38
CA LYS A 50 11.31 18.29 20.98
C LYS A 50 12.36 17.92 22.03
N ASN A 51 12.01 18.02 23.32
CA ASN A 51 12.98 17.89 24.41
C ASN A 51 13.05 16.44 24.90
N ASN A 52 13.65 15.55 24.10
CA ASN A 52 13.91 14.18 24.52
C ASN A 52 15.13 13.56 23.79
N PRO A 53 15.77 12.51 24.35
CA PRO A 53 16.97 11.90 23.77
C PRO A 53 16.76 11.32 22.37
N PHE A 54 15.55 10.84 22.06
CA PHE A 54 15.23 10.32 20.74
C PHE A 54 15.19 11.44 19.69
N ASN A 55 14.76 12.66 20.05
CA ASN A 55 14.88 13.81 19.14
C ASN A 55 16.35 14.22 18.92
N GLN A 56 17.19 14.23 19.95
CA GLN A 56 18.63 14.54 19.82
C GLN A 56 19.35 13.55 18.87
N PHE A 57 19.01 12.27 18.96
CA PHE A 57 19.53 11.24 18.04
C PHE A 57 19.08 11.46 16.59
N LEU A 58 17.85 11.93 16.38
CA LEU A 58 17.33 12.20 15.04
C LEU A 58 17.91 13.49 14.44
N GLU A 59 18.18 14.49 15.28
CA GLU A 59 18.78 15.76 14.85
C GLU A 59 20.18 15.56 14.26
N SER A 60 20.98 14.61 14.77
CA SER A 60 22.28 14.27 14.17
C SER A 60 22.19 13.69 12.77
N ASN A 61 20.99 13.27 12.34
CA ASN A 61 20.68 12.78 11.00
C ASN A 61 19.79 13.76 10.21
N ASN A 62 19.76 15.05 10.58
CA ASN A 62 18.93 16.10 9.97
C ASN A 62 17.41 15.81 10.00
N ILE A 63 16.95 15.00 10.96
CA ILE A 63 15.54 14.69 11.17
C ILE A 63 15.06 15.43 12.42
N SER A 64 13.95 16.15 12.31
CA SER A 64 13.31 16.79 13.46
C SER A 64 11.79 16.75 13.35
N TYR A 65 11.10 16.81 14.48
CA TYR A 65 9.63 16.88 14.53
C TYR A 65 9.18 17.77 15.69
N LYS A 66 7.95 18.29 15.61
CA LYS A 66 7.36 19.04 16.74
C LYS A 66 6.75 18.10 17.77
N ARG A 67 6.00 17.10 17.31
CA ARG A 67 5.30 16.15 18.18
C ARG A 67 5.21 14.77 17.53
N LEU A 68 5.51 13.74 18.30
CA LEU A 68 5.24 12.35 17.98
C LEU A 68 4.21 11.82 18.98
N THR A 69 3.13 11.23 18.46
CA THR A 69 2.15 10.51 19.28
C THR A 69 1.96 9.12 18.71
N VAL A 70 2.10 8.11 19.56
CA VAL A 70 1.78 6.72 19.24
C VAL A 70 0.80 6.22 20.29
N GLY A 71 -0.29 5.62 19.85
CA GLY A 71 -1.24 4.90 20.67
C GLY A 71 -1.54 3.56 20.03
N PHE A 72 -1.37 2.47 20.77
CA PHE A 72 -1.70 1.14 20.30
C PHE A 72 -2.37 0.36 21.41
N VAL A 73 -3.46 -0.32 21.10
CA VAL A 73 -4.18 -1.21 22.00
C VAL A 73 -4.51 -2.49 21.25
N ALA A 74 -4.22 -3.62 21.87
CA ALA A 74 -4.70 -4.92 21.44
C ALA A 74 -5.44 -5.57 22.61
N ASN A 75 -6.60 -6.16 22.34
CA ASN A 75 -7.24 -7.10 23.25
C ASN A 75 -8.24 -8.00 22.51
N PRO A 76 -8.57 -9.19 23.05
CA PRO A 76 -9.53 -10.10 22.41
C PRO A 76 -10.94 -9.52 22.24
N SER A 77 -11.38 -8.65 23.16
CA SER A 77 -12.74 -8.09 23.17
C SER A 77 -12.97 -6.96 22.17
N LEU A 78 -11.93 -6.29 21.65
CA LEU A 78 -12.03 -5.11 20.77
C LEU A 78 -11.16 -5.22 19.52
N GLY A 79 -10.23 -6.18 19.46
CA GLY A 79 -9.26 -6.30 18.38
C GLY A 79 -8.05 -5.39 18.57
N MET A 80 -7.38 -5.05 17.47
CA MET A 80 -6.23 -4.14 17.47
C MET A 80 -6.62 -2.75 16.98
N ASN A 81 -6.16 -1.72 17.69
CA ASN A 81 -6.36 -0.32 17.32
C ASN A 81 -5.04 0.43 17.53
N GLY A 82 -4.48 0.92 16.44
CA GLY A 82 -3.23 1.68 16.41
C GLY A 82 -3.44 3.06 15.78
N ARG A 83 -2.78 4.07 16.32
CA ARG A 83 -2.65 5.40 15.73
C ARG A 83 -1.24 5.92 15.98
N LEU A 84 -0.61 6.40 14.92
CA LEU A 84 0.64 7.15 14.97
C LEU A 84 0.41 8.48 14.25
N SER A 85 0.96 9.56 14.80
CA SER A 85 1.03 10.85 14.15
C SER A 85 2.34 11.56 14.47
N ILE A 86 2.96 12.14 13.44
CA ILE A 86 4.13 12.99 13.54
C ILE A 86 3.73 14.36 12.99
N GLU A 87 3.84 15.39 13.83
CA GLU A 87 3.55 16.78 13.47
C GLU A 87 4.85 17.53 13.14
N ALA A 88 4.81 18.33 12.08
CA ALA A 88 5.90 19.16 11.57
C ALA A 88 7.22 18.39 11.44
N LEU A 89 7.18 17.27 10.71
CA LEU A 89 8.34 16.46 10.39
C LEU A 89 9.19 17.18 9.33
N LYS A 90 10.48 17.31 9.63
CA LYS A 90 11.49 17.84 8.71
C LYS A 90 12.59 16.80 8.53
N ILE A 91 12.94 16.50 7.29
CA ILE A 91 14.06 15.63 6.91
C ILE A 91 14.85 16.39 5.85
N ASP A 92 16.03 16.89 6.18
CA ASP A 92 16.81 17.80 5.32
C ASP A 92 15.96 18.99 4.82
N THR A 93 15.61 18.99 3.53
CA THR A 93 14.76 19.99 2.88
C THR A 93 13.27 19.62 2.93
N LEU A 94 12.93 18.33 3.05
CA LEU A 94 11.54 17.86 3.11
C LEU A 94 10.84 18.40 4.36
N ARG A 95 9.62 18.91 4.18
CA ARG A 95 8.77 19.44 5.27
C ARG A 95 7.35 18.91 5.15
N LEU A 96 6.96 18.09 6.12
CA LEU A 96 5.64 17.48 6.20
C LEU A 96 4.90 18.00 7.45
N ASP A 97 3.70 18.56 7.30
CA ASP A 97 2.98 19.11 8.46
C ASP A 97 2.41 18.01 9.34
N THR A 98 1.87 16.95 8.73
CA THR A 98 1.38 15.79 9.46
C THR A 98 1.58 14.53 8.65
N LEU A 99 2.32 13.58 9.22
CA LEU A 99 2.35 12.19 8.79
C LEU A 99 1.53 11.36 9.78
N PHE A 100 0.64 10.50 9.30
CA PHE A 100 -0.19 9.66 10.17
C PHE A 100 -0.27 8.22 9.68
N LEU A 101 -0.56 7.33 10.63
CA LEU A 101 -0.89 5.93 10.39
C LEU A 101 -2.02 5.53 11.33
N VAL A 102 -3.01 4.82 10.82
CA VAL A 102 -4.12 4.25 11.58
C VAL A 102 -4.22 2.78 11.22
N ILE A 103 -4.29 1.92 12.23
CA ILE A 103 -4.48 0.48 12.09
C ILE A 103 -5.73 0.12 12.89
N ARG A 104 -6.64 -0.64 12.29
CA ARG A 104 -7.83 -1.17 12.95
C ARG A 104 -8.04 -2.61 12.54
N GLN A 105 -8.28 -3.48 13.49
CA GLN A 105 -8.60 -4.88 13.24
C GLN A 105 -9.83 -5.26 14.05
N ASP A 106 -10.79 -5.88 13.39
CA ASP A 106 -11.98 -6.48 13.98
C ASP A 106 -12.11 -7.95 13.52
N THR A 107 -13.26 -8.58 13.75
CA THR A 107 -13.51 -9.98 13.37
C THR A 107 -13.67 -10.22 11.86
N ALA A 108 -13.87 -9.17 11.06
CA ALA A 108 -14.10 -9.26 9.64
C ALA A 108 -12.87 -8.83 8.82
N ARG A 109 -12.09 -7.87 9.32
CA ARG A 109 -10.98 -7.28 8.55
C ARG A 109 -9.88 -6.65 9.39
N LEU A 110 -8.74 -6.44 8.72
CA LEU A 110 -7.67 -5.53 9.12
C LEU A 110 -7.66 -4.35 8.14
N SER A 111 -7.78 -3.13 8.64
CA SER A 111 -7.69 -1.88 7.87
C SER A 111 -6.46 -1.09 8.31
N ILE A 112 -5.69 -0.60 7.36
CA ILE A 112 -4.49 0.21 7.55
C ILE A 112 -4.65 1.46 6.69
N ARG A 113 -4.51 2.65 7.28
CA ARG A 113 -4.51 3.91 6.54
C ARG A 113 -3.31 4.75 6.96
N GLY A 114 -2.38 4.93 6.03
CA GLY A 114 -1.26 5.86 6.17
C GLY A 114 -1.49 7.10 5.33
N GLY A 115 -0.94 8.25 5.71
CA GLY A 115 -1.03 9.42 4.86
C GLY A 115 -0.23 10.61 5.34
N ILE A 116 -0.15 11.59 4.45
CA ILE A 116 0.50 12.86 4.63
C ILE A 116 -0.56 13.96 4.41
N THR A 117 -0.49 15.00 5.22
CA THR A 117 -1.27 16.22 5.02
C THR A 117 -0.34 17.40 5.20
N ASN A 118 -0.12 18.14 4.11
CA ASN A 118 0.47 19.47 4.14
C ASN A 118 -0.66 20.48 3.97
N ASN A 119 -0.79 21.38 4.94
CA ASN A 119 -1.80 22.42 4.95
C ASN A 119 -1.38 23.61 4.08
N LYS A 120 -2.30 24.55 3.87
CA LYS A 120 -2.12 25.75 3.03
C LYS A 120 -1.00 26.70 3.49
N TYR A 121 -0.46 26.53 4.69
CA TYR A 121 0.65 27.32 5.24
C TYR A 121 1.99 26.59 5.13
N ASN A 122 2.03 25.38 4.56
CA ASN A 122 3.28 24.68 4.31
C ASN A 122 4.10 25.46 3.27
N PRO A 123 5.40 25.71 3.51
CA PRO A 123 6.21 26.55 2.62
C PRO A 123 6.55 25.89 1.27
N HIS A 124 6.25 24.60 1.10
CA HIS A 124 6.52 23.86 -0.13
C HIS A 124 5.21 23.64 -0.89
N TRP A 125 4.61 22.45 -0.79
CA TRP A 125 3.36 22.10 -1.45
C TRP A 125 2.29 21.81 -0.40
N ALA A 126 1.10 22.38 -0.60
CA ALA A 126 -0.11 22.00 0.12
C ALA A 126 -0.80 20.85 -0.62
N PHE A 127 -0.99 19.72 0.06
CA PHE A 127 -1.59 18.53 -0.52
C PHE A 127 -2.02 17.54 0.56
N LYS A 128 -2.84 16.56 0.17
CA LYS A 128 -3.14 15.37 0.95
C LYS A 128 -2.82 14.14 0.13
N SER A 129 -2.21 13.16 0.76
CA SER A 129 -2.08 11.83 0.16
C SER A 129 -2.32 10.77 1.20
N SER A 130 -2.95 9.67 0.79
CA SER A 130 -3.10 8.51 1.66
C SER A 130 -3.01 7.20 0.89
N ILE A 131 -2.51 6.19 1.61
CA ILE A 131 -2.55 4.80 1.22
C ILE A 131 -3.47 4.07 2.19
N THR A 132 -4.48 3.39 1.66
CA THR A 132 -5.45 2.62 2.45
C THR A 132 -5.38 1.16 2.03
N GLY A 133 -5.00 0.29 2.96
CA GLY A 133 -5.04 -1.14 2.81
C GLY A 133 -6.20 -1.74 3.60
N GLU A 134 -6.92 -2.69 3.01
CA GLU A 134 -7.85 -3.55 3.73
C GLU A 134 -7.51 -5.01 3.45
N ILE A 135 -7.48 -5.84 4.47
CA ILE A 135 -7.30 -7.28 4.34
C ILE A 135 -8.50 -7.94 4.98
N ARG A 136 -9.19 -8.76 4.20
CA ARG A 136 -10.38 -9.54 4.58
C ARG A 136 -10.05 -11.02 4.40
N SER A 137 -10.98 -11.88 4.78
CA SER A 137 -10.74 -13.33 4.71
C SER A 137 -10.50 -13.87 3.30
N ASN A 138 -11.08 -13.22 2.28
CA ASN A 138 -11.09 -13.72 0.91
C ASN A 138 -10.42 -12.78 -0.09
N ASP A 139 -10.07 -11.55 0.32
CA ASP A 139 -9.42 -10.58 -0.53
C ASP A 139 -8.63 -9.55 0.28
N ALA A 140 -7.80 -8.79 -0.42
CA ALA A 140 -7.11 -7.64 0.11
C ALA A 140 -7.18 -6.49 -0.90
N GLU A 141 -7.30 -5.27 -0.43
CA GLU A 141 -7.33 -4.07 -1.24
C GLU A 141 -6.21 -3.13 -0.82
N LEU A 142 -5.68 -2.41 -1.80
CA LEU A 142 -4.77 -1.30 -1.59
C LEU A 142 -5.23 -0.14 -2.47
N MET A 143 -5.44 1.02 -1.87
CA MET A 143 -5.89 2.24 -2.54
C MET A 143 -4.90 3.37 -2.30
N LEU A 144 -4.51 4.06 -3.35
CA LEU A 144 -3.75 5.30 -3.34
C LEU A 144 -4.69 6.46 -3.65
N ASP A 145 -4.57 7.51 -2.85
CA ASP A 145 -5.34 8.74 -2.98
C ASP A 145 -4.39 9.94 -2.87
N TYR A 146 -4.57 10.91 -3.76
CA TYR A 146 -3.88 12.19 -3.73
C TYR A 146 -4.81 13.33 -4.13
N GLU A 147 -4.77 14.41 -3.35
CA GLU A 147 -5.50 15.66 -3.57
C GLU A 147 -4.53 16.85 -3.48
N ASN A 148 -4.62 17.78 -4.43
CA ASN A 148 -3.82 19.01 -4.42
C ASN A 148 -4.37 20.05 -3.43
N GLU A 149 -3.79 21.25 -3.42
CA GLU A 149 -4.19 22.36 -2.55
C GLU A 149 -5.65 22.81 -2.76
N LYS A 150 -6.19 22.64 -3.97
CA LYS A 150 -7.56 22.99 -4.35
C LYS A 150 -8.57 21.89 -3.97
N GLY A 151 -8.09 20.74 -3.51
CA GLY A 151 -8.90 19.55 -3.29
C GLY A 151 -9.23 18.78 -4.58
N GLU A 152 -8.56 19.08 -5.69
CA GLU A 152 -8.70 18.32 -6.93
C GLU A 152 -7.97 16.98 -6.78
N LYS A 153 -8.66 15.89 -7.12
CA LYS A 153 -8.10 14.54 -7.05
C LYS A 153 -7.11 14.34 -8.19
N GLY A 154 -5.84 14.14 -7.86
CA GLY A 154 -4.79 13.86 -8.83
C GLY A 154 -4.46 12.38 -8.96
N ILE A 155 -4.67 11.59 -7.90
CA ILE A 155 -4.53 10.13 -7.93
C ILE A 155 -5.71 9.49 -7.19
N LEU A 156 -6.33 8.51 -7.83
CA LEU A 156 -7.25 7.55 -7.26
C LEU A 156 -7.05 6.23 -8.00
N LEU A 157 -6.22 5.36 -7.45
CA LEU A 157 -5.86 4.10 -8.07
C LEU A 157 -5.54 3.06 -7.00
N GLY A 158 -5.93 1.83 -7.25
CA GLY A 158 -5.72 0.73 -6.34
C GLY A 158 -5.81 -0.61 -7.00
N VAL A 159 -5.70 -1.64 -6.17
CA VAL A 159 -5.73 -3.04 -6.58
C VAL A 159 -6.46 -3.86 -5.53
N ASN A 160 -7.37 -4.72 -5.99
CA ASN A 160 -7.94 -5.81 -5.21
C ASN A 160 -7.20 -7.11 -5.56
N ALA A 161 -6.74 -7.83 -4.55
CA ALA A 161 -6.07 -9.11 -4.66
C ALA A 161 -6.92 -10.21 -4.04
N ARG A 162 -7.16 -11.28 -4.79
CA ARG A 162 -7.95 -12.46 -4.39
C ARG A 162 -7.18 -13.76 -4.61
N PRO A 163 -7.31 -14.76 -3.73
CA PRO A 163 -6.85 -16.11 -4.04
C PRO A 163 -7.46 -16.60 -5.36
N SER A 164 -6.64 -17.22 -6.21
CA SER A 164 -7.07 -17.79 -7.49
C SER A 164 -7.29 -19.29 -7.36
N THR A 165 -8.34 -19.81 -8.02
CA THR A 165 -8.65 -21.25 -8.10
C THR A 165 -7.54 -22.08 -8.74
N ARG A 166 -6.64 -21.46 -9.51
CA ARG A 166 -5.50 -22.12 -10.17
C ARG A 166 -4.20 -22.04 -9.36
N ASN A 167 -4.28 -22.07 -8.02
CA ASN A 167 -3.12 -21.98 -7.13
C ASN A 167 -2.26 -20.73 -7.40
N GLY A 168 -2.78 -19.57 -7.00
CA GLY A 168 -2.11 -18.28 -7.18
C GLY A 168 -2.91 -17.11 -6.61
N VAL A 169 -2.63 -15.90 -7.10
CA VAL A 169 -3.35 -14.66 -6.80
C VAL A 169 -3.93 -14.07 -8.09
N ARG A 170 -5.08 -13.42 -7.96
CA ARG A 170 -5.70 -12.61 -8.99
C ARG A 170 -5.75 -11.18 -8.51
N LEU A 171 -5.28 -10.26 -9.34
CA LEU A 171 -5.32 -8.84 -9.12
C LEU A 171 -6.34 -8.24 -10.09
N THR A 172 -7.12 -7.28 -9.59
CA THR A 172 -8.02 -6.42 -10.38
C THR A 172 -7.76 -5.00 -9.95
N PHE A 173 -7.46 -4.11 -10.90
CA PHE A 173 -7.23 -2.71 -10.59
C PHE A 173 -8.56 -2.01 -10.30
N ILE A 174 -8.56 -1.04 -9.38
CA ILE A 174 -9.76 -0.34 -8.91
C ILE A 174 -9.46 1.16 -8.71
N PRO A 175 -10.47 2.04 -8.78
CA PRO A 175 -11.82 1.76 -9.27
C PRO A 175 -11.81 1.54 -10.79
N GLU A 176 -12.98 1.25 -11.37
CA GLU A 176 -13.17 1.09 -12.82
C GLU A 176 -12.76 2.36 -13.60
N GLU A 177 -13.04 3.54 -13.02
CA GLU A 177 -12.60 4.83 -13.54
C GLU A 177 -11.51 5.43 -12.62
N PRO A 178 -10.25 5.00 -12.73
CA PRO A 178 -9.19 5.55 -11.90
C PRO A 178 -8.85 6.99 -12.32
N ILE A 179 -8.20 7.71 -11.40
CA ILE A 179 -7.61 9.01 -11.68
C ILE A 179 -6.10 8.90 -11.54
N VAL A 180 -5.36 9.37 -12.54
CA VAL A 180 -3.89 9.46 -12.53
C VAL A 180 -3.50 10.79 -13.15
N ALA A 181 -2.60 11.53 -12.50
CA ALA A 181 -2.16 12.86 -12.94
C ALA A 181 -3.35 13.81 -13.27
N PHE A 182 -4.38 13.80 -12.42
CA PHE A 182 -5.61 14.61 -12.58
C PHE A 182 -6.49 14.26 -13.78
N ARG A 183 -6.18 13.16 -14.48
CA ARG A 183 -6.98 12.67 -15.61
C ARG A 183 -7.70 11.38 -15.26
N LYS A 184 -8.92 11.27 -15.79
CA LYS A 184 -9.73 10.06 -15.67
C LYS A 184 -9.34 9.09 -16.77
N PHE A 185 -9.15 7.84 -16.38
CA PHE A 185 -9.02 6.72 -17.28
C PHE A 185 -10.18 5.75 -17.04
N HIS A 186 -10.25 4.73 -17.87
CA HIS A 186 -11.18 3.64 -17.74
C HIS A 186 -10.41 2.32 -17.93
N PHE A 187 -10.65 1.37 -17.04
CA PHE A 187 -10.15 0.02 -17.19
C PHE A 187 -11.05 -0.78 -18.14
N ASN A 188 -10.47 -1.62 -19.00
CA ASN A 188 -11.25 -2.57 -19.78
C ASN A 188 -12.03 -3.57 -18.90
N GLU A 189 -13.12 -4.14 -19.43
CA GLU A 189 -13.96 -5.10 -18.69
C GLU A 189 -13.20 -6.31 -18.12
N HIS A 190 -12.13 -6.72 -18.81
CA HIS A 190 -11.34 -7.90 -18.46
C HIS A 190 -10.24 -7.64 -17.42
N ASN A 191 -10.00 -6.37 -17.06
CA ASN A 191 -9.01 -5.84 -16.09
C ASN A 191 -8.59 -6.85 -15.02
N ARG A 192 -7.56 -7.63 -15.36
CA ARG A 192 -7.14 -8.75 -14.53
C ARG A 192 -5.69 -9.12 -14.79
N VAL A 193 -4.97 -9.32 -13.70
CA VAL A 193 -3.68 -10.01 -13.69
C VAL A 193 -3.82 -11.27 -12.83
N SER A 194 -3.38 -12.42 -13.33
CA SER A 194 -3.36 -13.68 -12.60
C SER A 194 -1.91 -14.15 -12.47
N ILE A 195 -1.46 -14.29 -11.23
CA ILE A 195 -0.10 -14.75 -10.91
C ILE A 195 -0.23 -16.13 -10.27
N ARG A 196 0.31 -17.15 -10.93
CA ARG A 196 0.34 -18.52 -10.40
C ARG A 196 1.48 -18.71 -9.41
N ASN A 197 1.42 -19.77 -8.58
CA ASN A 197 2.50 -20.12 -7.64
C ASN A 197 3.85 -20.42 -8.32
N ASP A 198 3.83 -20.73 -9.62
CA ASP A 198 5.00 -20.89 -10.47
C ASP A 198 5.50 -19.58 -11.10
N PHE A 199 4.99 -18.44 -10.61
CA PHE A 199 5.27 -17.09 -11.11
C PHE A 199 4.86 -16.88 -12.57
N HIS A 200 4.03 -17.76 -13.14
CA HIS A 200 3.45 -17.51 -14.45
C HIS A 200 2.39 -16.41 -14.35
N VAL A 201 2.53 -15.39 -15.18
CA VAL A 201 1.67 -14.20 -15.19
C VAL A 201 0.78 -14.23 -16.44
N ILE A 202 -0.53 -14.11 -16.22
CA ILE A 202 -1.52 -13.91 -17.28
C ILE A 202 -2.21 -12.56 -17.03
N ALA A 203 -2.12 -11.62 -17.96
CA ALA A 203 -2.67 -10.28 -17.84
C ALA A 203 -3.54 -9.91 -19.04
N ASP A 204 -4.63 -9.21 -18.75
CA ASP A 204 -5.47 -8.51 -19.72
C ASP A 204 -5.92 -7.23 -19.02
N VAL A 205 -5.17 -6.15 -19.25
CA VAL A 205 -5.38 -4.86 -18.61
C VAL A 205 -5.16 -3.77 -19.64
N GLU A 206 -6.16 -2.92 -19.83
CA GLU A 206 -6.04 -1.64 -20.53
C GLU A 206 -6.57 -0.56 -19.62
N MET A 207 -5.76 0.46 -19.37
CA MET A 207 -6.17 1.67 -18.67
C MET A 207 -6.02 2.82 -19.64
N LEU A 208 -7.11 3.25 -20.23
CA LEU A 208 -7.11 4.25 -21.31
C LEU A 208 -8.02 5.42 -20.95
N ASP A 209 -7.64 6.62 -21.37
CA ASP A 209 -8.53 7.77 -21.34
C ASP A 209 -9.39 7.84 -22.61
N LYS A 210 -10.20 8.90 -22.72
CA LYS A 210 -11.06 9.16 -23.89
C LYS A 210 -10.29 9.33 -25.23
N ASP A 211 -9.00 9.65 -25.17
CA ASP A 211 -8.15 9.92 -26.33
C ASP A 211 -7.24 8.71 -26.65
N ASN A 212 -7.47 7.57 -26.00
CA ASN A 212 -6.68 6.33 -26.07
C ASN A 212 -5.23 6.48 -25.57
N THR A 213 -4.96 7.46 -24.73
CA THR A 213 -3.72 7.62 -23.98
C THR A 213 -3.78 6.72 -22.75
N GLY A 214 -2.68 6.06 -22.41
CA GLY A 214 -2.64 5.20 -21.23
C GLY A 214 -1.69 4.02 -21.33
N ILE A 215 -2.04 2.93 -20.63
CA ILE A 215 -1.19 1.76 -20.48
C ILE A 215 -1.98 0.50 -20.84
N ARG A 216 -1.33 -0.40 -21.57
CA ARG A 216 -1.87 -1.69 -21.99
C ARG A 216 -0.90 -2.81 -21.61
N ILE A 217 -1.41 -3.89 -21.02
CA ILE A 217 -0.64 -5.10 -20.64
C ILE A 217 -1.45 -6.34 -21.01
N HIS A 218 -0.94 -7.14 -21.95
CA HIS A 218 -1.64 -8.32 -22.46
C HIS A 218 -0.73 -9.54 -22.54
N SER A 219 -1.25 -10.70 -22.16
CA SER A 219 -0.60 -11.97 -22.42
C SER A 219 -0.89 -12.45 -23.84
N LEU A 220 0.17 -12.67 -24.61
CA LEU A 220 0.09 -13.29 -25.93
C LEU A 220 -0.01 -14.82 -25.77
N ARG A 221 -0.89 -15.45 -26.55
CA ARG A 221 -0.95 -16.91 -26.64
C ARG A 221 0.18 -17.41 -27.54
N ASP A 222 1.20 -18.03 -26.95
CA ASP A 222 2.22 -18.74 -27.72
C ASP A 222 1.86 -20.24 -27.82
N THR A 223 2.05 -20.83 -29.00
CA THR A 223 1.80 -22.26 -29.27
C THR A 223 2.88 -23.16 -28.67
N THR A 224 3.98 -22.59 -28.18
CA THR A 224 5.22 -23.31 -27.80
C THR A 224 5.46 -23.42 -26.28
N SER A 225 4.43 -23.24 -25.44
CA SER A 225 4.51 -23.27 -23.96
C SER A 225 5.25 -22.09 -23.30
N GLN A 226 5.63 -21.06 -24.07
CA GLN A 226 6.19 -19.81 -23.53
C GLN A 226 5.06 -18.80 -23.25
N GLN A 227 5.17 -18.03 -22.17
CA GLN A 227 4.26 -16.91 -21.90
C GLN A 227 4.98 -15.62 -22.30
N THR A 228 4.37 -14.85 -23.21
CA THR A 228 4.85 -13.51 -23.58
C THR A 228 3.87 -12.46 -23.07
N LEU A 229 4.38 -11.44 -22.40
CA LEU A 229 3.63 -10.25 -22.03
C LEU A 229 4.00 -9.11 -22.97
N ASP A 230 3.01 -8.52 -23.61
CA ASP A 230 3.11 -7.27 -24.34
C ASP A 230 2.73 -6.12 -23.40
N ILE A 231 3.57 -5.09 -23.36
CA ILE A 231 3.40 -3.90 -22.53
C ILE A 231 3.53 -2.67 -23.44
N GLU A 232 2.52 -1.83 -23.44
CA GLU A 232 2.45 -0.62 -24.25
C GLU A 232 2.11 0.58 -23.35
N ILE A 233 2.88 1.66 -23.51
CA ILE A 233 2.63 3.00 -22.97
C ILE A 233 2.31 3.89 -24.15
N ARG A 234 1.15 4.55 -24.12
CA ARG A 234 0.62 5.31 -25.25
C ARG A 234 0.47 6.77 -24.88
N LYS A 235 1.18 7.65 -25.60
CA LYS A 235 0.95 9.10 -25.66
C LYS A 235 0.84 9.79 -24.30
N ILE A 236 1.65 9.35 -23.33
CA ILE A 236 1.60 9.94 -22.00
C ILE A 236 2.23 11.34 -22.06
N HIS A 237 1.41 12.36 -21.81
CA HIS A 237 1.83 13.75 -21.70
C HIS A 237 2.53 13.99 -20.37
N LEU A 238 3.84 14.22 -20.39
CA LEU A 238 4.66 14.30 -19.17
C LEU A 238 4.36 15.55 -18.33
N GLU A 239 3.83 16.61 -18.95
CA GLU A 239 3.39 17.83 -18.27
C GLU A 239 2.30 17.57 -17.22
N GLU A 240 1.47 16.53 -17.41
CA GLU A 240 0.40 16.18 -16.48
C GLU A 240 0.95 15.75 -15.11
N PHE A 241 2.10 15.07 -15.11
CA PHE A 241 2.77 14.57 -13.91
C PHE A 241 3.55 15.66 -13.17
N SER A 242 3.90 16.75 -13.87
CA SER A 242 4.62 17.89 -13.28
C SER A 242 3.79 18.63 -12.22
N ASN A 243 2.47 18.41 -12.18
CA ASN A 243 1.57 18.95 -11.17
C ASN A 243 1.53 18.11 -9.87
N LEU A 244 2.23 16.97 -9.84
CA LEU A 244 2.38 16.17 -8.62
C LEU A 244 3.53 16.71 -7.76
N PRO A 245 3.42 16.69 -6.42
CA PRO A 245 4.47 17.20 -5.55
C PRO A 245 5.72 16.35 -5.72
N TYR A 246 6.89 17.01 -5.69
CA TYR A 246 8.20 16.35 -5.82
C TYR A 246 8.47 15.66 -7.17
N PHE A 247 7.60 15.82 -8.17
CA PHE A 247 7.91 15.43 -9.55
C PHE A 247 8.69 16.57 -10.25
N PRO A 248 9.70 16.24 -11.06
CA PRO A 248 10.40 17.24 -11.86
C PRO A 248 9.47 17.84 -12.92
N GLN A 249 9.78 19.05 -13.37
CA GLN A 249 9.12 19.67 -14.51
C GLN A 249 9.53 18.92 -15.78
N LEU A 250 8.59 18.17 -16.35
CA LEU A 250 8.76 17.39 -17.56
C LEU A 250 7.77 17.89 -18.61
N THR A 251 8.18 17.85 -19.87
CA THR A 251 7.34 18.21 -21.02
C THR A 251 7.53 17.20 -22.13
N GLY A 252 6.50 17.02 -22.96
CA GLY A 252 6.57 16.18 -24.14
C GLY A 252 5.77 14.90 -23.97
N GLU A 253 5.80 14.07 -25.01
CA GLU A 253 5.01 12.85 -25.09
C GLU A 253 5.91 11.61 -24.95
N LEU A 254 5.51 10.68 -24.08
CA LEU A 254 6.14 9.37 -23.93
C LEU A 254 5.25 8.28 -24.52
N SER A 255 5.80 7.55 -25.50
CA SER A 255 5.26 6.29 -25.98
C SER A 255 6.37 5.23 -25.96
N ALA A 256 6.03 4.01 -25.53
CA ALA A 256 6.99 2.91 -25.45
C ALA A 256 6.26 1.57 -25.58
N GLU A 257 6.91 0.60 -26.21
CA GLU A 257 6.43 -0.78 -26.32
C GLU A 257 7.53 -1.75 -25.90
N GLY A 258 7.14 -2.88 -25.32
CA GLY A 258 8.07 -3.88 -24.84
C GLY A 258 7.44 -5.25 -24.72
N ASN A 259 8.23 -6.28 -25.01
CA ASN A 259 7.82 -7.67 -24.92
C ASN A 259 8.66 -8.40 -23.86
N TYR A 260 8.01 -9.02 -22.89
CA TYR A 260 8.64 -9.87 -21.88
C TYR A 260 8.33 -11.34 -22.15
N LYS A 261 9.38 -12.16 -22.32
CA LYS A 261 9.25 -13.62 -22.54
C LYS A 261 9.70 -14.38 -21.30
N GLN A 262 8.79 -15.13 -20.69
CA GLN A 262 9.12 -16.00 -19.57
C GLN A 262 9.67 -17.34 -20.07
N LYS A 263 10.95 -17.62 -19.75
CA LYS A 263 11.57 -18.92 -20.04
C LYS A 263 11.15 -19.97 -18.99
N PRO A 264 11.08 -21.27 -19.35
CA PRO A 264 10.69 -22.34 -18.43
C PRO A 264 11.54 -22.46 -17.15
N ASP A 265 12.80 -22.01 -17.21
CA ASP A 265 13.82 -22.26 -16.19
C ASP A 265 13.88 -21.18 -15.07
N PHE A 266 12.84 -20.35 -14.94
CA PHE A 266 12.80 -19.25 -13.96
C PHE A 266 12.69 -19.70 -12.48
N LYS A 267 12.93 -20.99 -12.18
CA LYS A 267 12.89 -21.54 -10.82
C LYS A 267 14.08 -22.47 -10.52
N GLN A 268 15.17 -21.89 -10.03
CA GLN A 268 15.95 -22.50 -8.94
C GLN A 268 16.35 -21.41 -7.93
N ILE A 269 15.45 -21.12 -6.98
CA ILE A 269 15.93 -20.71 -5.66
C ILE A 269 16.10 -22.02 -4.90
N ARG A 270 17.34 -22.54 -4.87
CA ARG A 270 17.72 -23.60 -3.93
C ARG A 270 17.47 -23.04 -2.53
N ARG A 271 16.62 -23.73 -1.76
CA ARG A 271 16.67 -23.62 -0.31
C ARG A 271 17.85 -24.48 0.12
N GLU A 272 18.92 -23.83 0.56
CA GLU A 272 19.86 -24.44 1.50
C GLU A 272 19.26 -24.38 2.91
#